data_AF-A0A961HSJ8-F1
#
_entry.id   AF-A0A961HSJ8-F1
#
_cell.length_a   1.000
_cell.length_b   1.000
_cell.length_c   1.000
_cell.angle_alpha   90.00
_cell.angle_beta   90.00
_cell.angle_gamma   90.00
#
_symmetry.space_group_name_H-M   'P 1'
#
loop_
_entity.id
_entity.type
_entity.pdbx_description
1 polymer ?
#
loop_
_entity_poly.entity_id
_entity_poly.type
_entity_poly.pdbx_seq_one_letter_code
_entity_poly.pdbx_strand_id
1 'polypeptide(L)'
;YGDVSHSSNKKEGFSLAALFARLIAWFSPELQAKSPGAIPAEEMRYIQKLQSFVLESAKSGKVHSPEIWELAGAYLAYLQGDSKLVDSILSRSDLQKADKGFVAQQRKRIGLLNASLQATQLTSDLRSQLMRDYAAIRPEGNKEDYFCRWSDDAARLMLHNNMVRLHKSRSEDAQAMLWEPDSSQVYSSSPVNHYTLKALENAEKILRNSDPYDQFLKKVSGLDGETVARRLGSRRMKEGDYAGAVSAFERVDARKRSEMYYDSRISSGPFDNPYKDKFIEGESPASYDPYKIAVHLKDLDQKARSGPSDQRAQAFYKLGLAQFNMSHFGNWWSAVDTDWSIYYDYSDKPGDPQLRLARTYFEKSIAAGADRNLEAANRFMIASISYLDSAEQGWDSASEVNLAEEQKKQFQKLGTLEDTSFYKEVIRSCSYYMNFRK
;
A
#
# COMPACT_ATOMS: atom_id res chain seq x y z
N TYR A 1 -20.59 -17.77 25.30
CA TYR A 1 -21.51 -18.92 25.26
C TYR A 1 -20.79 -20.07 24.59
N GLY A 2 -20.62 -21.19 25.30
CA GLY A 2 -20.50 -22.52 24.70
C GLY A 2 -19.14 -22.99 24.16
N ASP A 3 -18.37 -23.56 25.07
CA ASP A 3 -17.60 -24.81 24.93
C ASP A 3 -16.18 -24.83 24.32
N VAL A 4 -15.30 -25.40 25.15
CA VAL A 4 -13.87 -25.64 24.94
C VAL A 4 -13.67 -27.15 24.81
N SER A 5 -12.72 -27.52 23.96
CA SER A 5 -12.08 -28.84 23.83
C SER A 5 -12.78 -29.87 22.95
N HIS A 6 -12.11 -30.22 21.85
CA HIS A 6 -11.56 -31.56 21.65
C HIS A 6 -10.33 -31.45 20.73
N SER A 7 -9.15 -31.48 21.36
CA SER A 7 -7.86 -31.61 20.67
C SER A 7 -7.71 -33.06 20.18
N SER A 8 -7.79 -33.27 18.87
CA SER A 8 -7.30 -34.52 18.27
C SER A 8 -5.85 -34.34 17.85
N ASN A 9 -4.94 -34.92 18.64
CA ASN A 9 -3.56 -35.21 18.25
C ASN A 9 -3.58 -36.10 16.99
N LYS A 10 -3.56 -35.48 15.81
CA LYS A 10 -3.16 -36.18 14.58
C LYS A 10 -1.65 -36.03 14.46
N LYS A 11 -0.95 -37.16 14.61
CA LYS A 11 0.45 -37.30 14.22
C LYS A 11 0.59 -36.74 12.79
N GLU A 12 1.38 -35.70 12.66
CA GLU A 12 1.71 -35.09 11.37
C GLU A 12 2.51 -36.10 10.54
N GLY A 13 1.79 -36.90 9.76
CA GLY A 13 2.38 -37.71 8.71
C GLY A 13 2.92 -36.79 7.63
N PHE A 14 4.13 -37.09 7.15
CA PHE A 14 4.74 -36.44 6.01
C PHE A 14 3.75 -36.38 4.83
N SER A 15 3.23 -35.18 4.56
CA SER A 15 2.29 -34.95 3.46
C SER A 15 3.10 -34.57 2.23
N LEU A 16 3.08 -35.43 1.22
CA LEU A 16 3.60 -35.12 -0.12
C LEU A 16 2.98 -33.82 -0.67
N ALA A 17 1.72 -33.51 -0.32
CA ALA A 17 1.08 -32.26 -0.71
C ALA A 17 1.69 -31.02 -0.02
N ALA A 18 2.10 -31.15 1.25
CA ALA A 18 2.80 -30.07 1.96
C ALA A 18 4.24 -29.89 1.46
N LEU A 19 4.91 -30.97 1.07
CA LEU A 19 6.22 -30.93 0.42
C LEU A 19 6.13 -30.28 -0.97
N PHE A 20 5.11 -30.63 -1.77
CA PHE A 20 4.87 -30.00 -3.07
C PHE A 20 4.46 -28.53 -2.94
N ALA A 21 3.63 -28.17 -1.95
CA ALA A 21 3.29 -26.77 -1.69
C ALA A 21 4.53 -25.95 -1.27
N ARG A 22 5.42 -26.51 -0.45
CA ARG A 22 6.71 -25.88 -0.10
C ARG A 22 7.66 -25.78 -1.28
N LEU A 23 7.74 -26.80 -2.15
CA LEU A 23 8.52 -26.76 -3.37
C LEU A 23 7.97 -25.71 -4.36
N ILE A 24 6.64 -25.63 -4.53
CA ILE A 24 5.99 -24.61 -5.36
C ILE A 24 6.21 -23.20 -4.80
N ALA A 25 6.20 -23.02 -3.48
CA ALA A 25 6.54 -21.75 -2.85
C ALA A 25 8.02 -21.38 -3.04
N TRP A 26 8.93 -22.37 -3.04
CA TRP A 26 10.36 -22.16 -3.30
C TRP A 26 10.66 -21.82 -4.78
N PHE A 27 9.81 -22.30 -5.70
CA PHE A 27 9.82 -21.93 -7.13
C PHE A 27 8.87 -20.77 -7.47
N SER A 28 8.19 -20.17 -6.50
CA SER A 28 7.41 -18.95 -6.68
C SER A 28 8.30 -17.77 -6.31
N PRO A 29 9.07 -17.20 -7.28
CA PRO A 29 9.78 -15.96 -7.01
C PRO A 29 8.78 -14.91 -6.54
N GLU A 30 9.25 -13.99 -5.68
CA GLU A 30 8.52 -12.77 -5.31
C GLU A 30 7.77 -12.22 -6.53
N LEU A 31 6.54 -11.76 -6.33
CA LEU A 31 5.60 -11.19 -7.33
C LEU A 31 6.12 -9.95 -8.08
N GLN A 32 7.41 -9.68 -8.01
CA GLN A 32 8.09 -8.79 -8.93
C GLN A 32 8.35 -9.59 -10.19
N ALA A 33 7.60 -9.32 -11.25
CA ALA A 33 8.02 -9.67 -12.60
C ALA A 33 9.32 -8.92 -12.90
N LYS A 34 10.44 -9.45 -12.41
CA LYS A 34 11.78 -9.06 -12.82
C LYS A 34 11.78 -9.20 -14.34
N SER A 35 12.31 -8.19 -15.03
CA SER A 35 12.74 -8.33 -16.42
C SER A 35 13.34 -9.73 -16.56
N PRO A 36 12.93 -10.54 -17.56
CA PRO A 36 13.40 -11.92 -17.67
C PRO A 36 14.89 -11.89 -17.38
N GLY A 37 15.31 -12.53 -16.28
CA GLY A 37 16.72 -12.64 -15.97
C GLY A 37 17.42 -13.17 -17.21
N ALA A 38 18.70 -12.85 -17.41
CA ALA A 38 19.44 -13.27 -18.60
C ALA A 38 19.09 -14.73 -18.91
N ILE A 39 18.34 -14.95 -20.00
CA ILE A 39 17.85 -16.27 -20.36
C ILE A 39 19.09 -17.15 -20.48
N PRO A 40 19.17 -18.30 -19.80
CA PRO A 40 20.41 -19.05 -19.83
C PRO A 40 20.73 -19.48 -21.26
N ALA A 41 22.03 -19.61 -21.55
CA ALA A 41 22.50 -19.68 -22.93
C ALA A 41 21.94 -20.89 -23.70
N GLU A 42 21.63 -21.98 -22.99
CA GLU A 42 21.02 -23.16 -23.59
C GLU A 42 19.57 -22.92 -24.01
N GLU A 43 18.77 -22.29 -23.15
CA GLU A 43 17.39 -21.89 -23.43
C GLU A 43 17.35 -20.89 -24.58
N MET A 44 18.28 -19.92 -24.59
CA MET A 44 18.45 -18.99 -25.71
C MET A 44 18.70 -19.73 -27.03
N ARG A 45 19.56 -20.76 -27.04
CA ARG A 45 19.79 -21.61 -28.21
C ARG A 45 18.52 -22.34 -28.68
N TYR A 46 17.71 -22.84 -27.75
CA TYR A 46 16.44 -23.50 -28.12
C TYR A 46 15.42 -22.50 -28.66
N ILE A 47 15.32 -21.30 -28.08
CA ILE A 47 14.46 -20.22 -28.56
C ILE A 47 14.85 -19.83 -29.99
N GLN A 48 16.14 -19.70 -30.29
CA GLN A 48 16.65 -19.39 -31.64
C GLN A 48 16.33 -20.48 -32.67
N LYS A 49 16.48 -21.76 -32.29
CA LYS A 49 16.10 -22.90 -33.15
C LYS A 49 14.61 -22.91 -33.43
N LEU A 50 13.80 -22.72 -32.39
CA LEU A 50 12.34 -22.68 -32.52
C LEU A 50 11.91 -21.49 -33.38
N GLN A 51 12.51 -20.32 -33.20
CA GLN A 51 12.23 -19.13 -34.00
C GLN A 51 12.54 -19.37 -35.48
N SER A 52 13.70 -19.95 -35.79
CA SER A 52 14.08 -20.29 -37.17
C SER A 52 13.06 -21.24 -37.79
N PHE A 53 12.72 -22.32 -37.09
CA PHE A 53 11.72 -23.29 -37.53
C PHE A 53 10.35 -22.66 -37.81
N VAL A 54 9.87 -21.80 -36.89
CA VAL A 54 8.57 -21.12 -37.02
C VAL A 54 8.55 -20.16 -38.21
N LEU A 55 9.62 -19.37 -38.40
CA LEU A 55 9.72 -18.41 -39.51
C LEU A 55 9.88 -19.08 -40.88
N GLU A 56 10.59 -20.21 -40.95
CA GLU A 56 10.70 -21.03 -42.16
C GLU A 56 9.35 -21.69 -42.50
N SER A 57 8.66 -22.22 -41.48
CA SER A 57 7.34 -22.83 -41.64
C SER A 57 6.32 -21.83 -42.20
N ALA A 58 6.30 -20.60 -41.66
CA ALA A 58 5.46 -19.52 -42.17
C ALA A 58 5.69 -19.22 -43.66
N LYS A 59 6.95 -19.23 -44.11
CA LYS A 59 7.34 -18.95 -45.51
C LYS A 59 7.08 -20.12 -46.47
N SER A 60 6.95 -21.34 -45.96
CA SER A 60 6.86 -22.55 -46.78
C SER A 60 5.56 -22.66 -47.60
N GLY A 61 4.53 -21.89 -47.24
CA GLY A 61 3.18 -22.02 -47.81
C GLY A 61 2.45 -23.32 -47.44
N LYS A 62 3.03 -24.14 -46.54
CA LYS A 62 2.48 -25.45 -46.13
C LYS A 62 1.68 -25.40 -44.83
N VAL A 63 1.76 -24.31 -44.09
CA VAL A 63 1.06 -24.14 -42.81
C VAL A 63 -0.26 -23.40 -43.01
N HIS A 64 -1.26 -23.78 -42.22
CA HIS A 64 -2.48 -22.98 -42.09
C HIS A 64 -2.16 -21.70 -41.30
N SER A 65 -2.75 -20.59 -41.73
CA SER A 65 -2.66 -19.29 -41.06
C SER A 65 -1.19 -18.85 -40.84
N PRO A 66 -0.40 -18.68 -41.91
CA PRO A 66 1.02 -18.31 -41.83
C PRO A 66 1.28 -17.09 -40.94
N GLU A 67 0.35 -16.15 -40.88
CA GLU A 67 0.38 -14.99 -40.00
C GLU A 67 0.47 -15.32 -38.50
N ILE A 68 -0.13 -16.43 -38.04
CA ILE A 68 -0.01 -16.88 -36.64
C ILE A 68 1.43 -17.36 -36.36
N TRP A 69 2.04 -18.05 -37.32
CA TRP A 69 3.43 -18.48 -37.23
C TRP A 69 4.37 -17.28 -37.23
N GLU A 70 4.10 -16.26 -38.06
CA GLU A 70 4.87 -15.01 -38.02
C GLU A 70 4.76 -14.32 -36.65
N LEU A 71 3.58 -14.27 -36.04
CA LEU A 71 3.40 -13.73 -34.68
C LEU A 71 4.18 -14.52 -33.63
N ALA A 72 4.19 -15.86 -33.72
CA ALA A 72 5.02 -16.69 -32.85
C ALA A 72 6.51 -16.37 -33.03
N GLY A 73 6.97 -16.15 -34.26
CA GLY A 73 8.33 -15.71 -34.55
C GLY A 73 8.66 -14.34 -33.97
N ALA A 74 7.74 -13.37 -34.06
CA ALA A 74 7.87 -12.04 -33.47
C ALA A 74 7.92 -12.12 -31.93
N TYR A 75 7.09 -12.96 -31.32
CA TYR A 75 7.10 -13.17 -29.89
C TYR A 75 8.42 -13.78 -29.40
N LEU A 76 8.96 -14.79 -30.12
CA LEU A 76 10.27 -15.35 -29.82
C LEU A 76 11.39 -14.31 -30.02
N ALA A 77 11.28 -13.40 -30.99
CA ALA A 77 12.23 -12.29 -31.14
C ALA A 77 12.18 -11.34 -29.94
N TYR A 78 10.97 -11.03 -29.48
CA TYR A 78 10.75 -10.19 -28.31
C TYR A 78 11.37 -10.80 -27.04
N LEU A 79 11.19 -12.10 -26.79
CA LEU A 79 11.80 -12.80 -25.65
C LEU A 79 13.34 -12.76 -25.69
N GLN A 80 13.93 -12.74 -26.88
CA GLN A 80 15.38 -12.62 -27.07
C GLN A 80 15.90 -11.18 -26.93
N GLY A 81 15.00 -10.19 -26.84
CA GLY A 81 15.37 -8.78 -26.89
C GLY A 81 15.76 -8.27 -28.28
N ASP A 82 15.50 -9.03 -29.35
CA ASP A 82 15.77 -8.61 -30.73
C ASP A 82 14.63 -7.75 -31.29
N SER A 83 14.57 -6.52 -30.79
CA SER A 83 13.52 -5.56 -31.16
C SER A 83 13.49 -5.22 -32.65
N LYS A 84 14.64 -5.25 -33.34
CA LYS A 84 14.70 -4.99 -34.78
C LYS A 84 14.01 -6.09 -35.57
N LEU A 85 14.21 -7.34 -35.17
CA LEU A 85 13.53 -8.47 -35.80
C LEU A 85 12.04 -8.47 -35.50
N VAL A 86 11.62 -8.10 -34.28
CA VAL A 86 10.20 -7.89 -33.95
C VAL A 86 9.57 -6.90 -34.92
N ASP A 87 10.13 -5.70 -35.05
CA ASP A 87 9.57 -4.65 -35.90
C ASP A 87 9.54 -5.06 -37.38
N SER A 88 10.59 -5.75 -37.85
CA SER A 88 10.66 -6.29 -39.21
C SER A 88 9.55 -7.31 -39.49
N ILE A 89 9.29 -8.22 -38.55
CA ILE A 89 8.20 -9.21 -38.69
C ILE A 89 6.85 -8.50 -38.66
N LEU A 90 6.59 -7.67 -37.65
CA LEU A 90 5.29 -7.01 -37.50
C LEU A 90 4.95 -6.06 -38.66
N SER A 91 5.94 -5.58 -39.40
CA SER A 91 5.76 -4.72 -40.59
C SER A 91 5.39 -5.48 -41.88
N ARG A 92 5.39 -6.82 -41.87
CA ARG A 92 5.04 -7.63 -43.06
C ARG A 92 3.60 -7.41 -43.48
N SER A 93 3.37 -7.36 -44.80
CA SER A 93 2.07 -6.96 -45.36
C SER A 93 0.91 -7.86 -44.92
N ASP A 94 1.16 -9.16 -44.73
CA ASP A 94 0.12 -10.11 -44.37
C ASP A 94 -0.36 -9.93 -42.93
N LEU A 95 0.54 -9.56 -42.01
CA LEU A 95 0.19 -9.11 -40.67
C LEU A 95 -0.50 -7.74 -40.65
N GLN A 96 -0.14 -6.85 -41.57
CA GLN A 96 -0.74 -5.51 -41.67
C GLN A 96 -2.19 -5.55 -42.20
N LYS A 97 -2.53 -6.52 -43.06
CA LYS A 97 -3.88 -6.73 -43.59
C LYS A 97 -4.88 -7.19 -42.53
N ALA A 98 -4.41 -7.81 -41.44
CA ALA A 98 -5.26 -8.17 -40.31
C ALA A 98 -5.65 -6.91 -39.51
N ASP A 99 -6.89 -6.47 -39.72
CA ASP A 99 -7.47 -5.30 -39.06
C ASP A 99 -8.19 -5.67 -37.75
N LYS A 100 -8.72 -6.90 -37.65
CA LYS A 100 -9.50 -7.43 -36.52
C LYS A 100 -9.13 -8.89 -36.19
N GLY A 101 -9.65 -9.37 -35.06
CA GLY A 101 -9.46 -10.75 -34.59
C GLY A 101 -8.12 -11.01 -33.92
N PHE A 102 -7.85 -12.29 -33.66
CA PHE A 102 -6.68 -12.76 -32.89
C PHE A 102 -5.36 -12.21 -33.43
N VAL A 103 -5.13 -12.30 -34.75
CA VAL A 103 -3.87 -11.86 -35.37
C VAL A 103 -3.63 -10.37 -35.18
N ALA A 104 -4.65 -9.54 -35.40
CA ALA A 104 -4.56 -8.09 -35.23
C ALA A 104 -4.31 -7.71 -33.76
N GLN A 105 -4.96 -8.40 -32.82
CA GLN A 105 -4.80 -8.19 -31.38
C GLN A 105 -3.39 -8.58 -30.91
N GLN A 106 -2.91 -9.76 -31.29
CA GLN A 106 -1.56 -10.22 -30.92
C GLN A 106 -0.47 -9.34 -31.53
N ARG A 107 -0.63 -8.90 -32.78
CA ARG A 107 0.27 -7.92 -33.42
C ARG A 107 0.38 -6.64 -32.59
N LYS A 108 -0.76 -6.06 -32.19
CA LYS A 108 -0.81 -4.85 -31.35
C LYS A 108 -0.17 -5.06 -29.99
N ARG A 109 -0.44 -6.21 -29.35
CA ARG A 109 0.15 -6.61 -28.06
C ARG A 109 1.66 -6.70 -28.13
N ILE A 110 2.21 -7.49 -29.04
CA ILE A 110 3.67 -7.66 -29.21
C ILE A 110 4.31 -6.31 -29.57
N GLY A 111 3.70 -5.55 -30.47
CA GLY A 111 4.18 -4.22 -30.85
C GLY A 111 4.27 -3.24 -29.67
N LEU A 112 3.25 -3.21 -28.81
CA LEU A 112 3.26 -2.37 -27.59
C LEU A 112 4.32 -2.80 -26.57
N LEU A 113 4.45 -4.12 -26.35
CA LEU A 113 5.46 -4.67 -25.44
C LEU A 113 6.87 -4.35 -25.94
N ASN A 114 7.11 -4.49 -27.26
CA ASN A 114 8.40 -4.18 -27.86
C ASN A 114 8.71 -2.68 -27.75
N ALA A 115 7.76 -1.82 -28.13
CA ALA A 115 7.94 -0.36 -28.09
C ALA A 115 8.19 0.15 -26.67
N SER A 116 7.42 -0.32 -25.68
CA SER A 116 7.60 0.08 -24.27
C SER A 116 8.91 -0.42 -23.67
N LEU A 117 9.40 -1.60 -24.07
CA LEU A 117 10.66 -2.15 -23.59
C LEU A 117 11.87 -1.32 -24.05
N GLN A 118 11.86 -0.89 -25.31
CA GLN A 118 12.92 -0.12 -25.96
C GLN A 118 12.89 1.38 -25.64
N ALA A 119 11.76 1.88 -25.15
CA ALA A 119 11.59 3.30 -24.88
C ALA A 119 12.56 3.78 -23.78
N THR A 120 13.32 4.82 -24.10
CA THR A 120 14.07 5.63 -23.12
C THR A 120 13.32 6.92 -22.76
N GLN A 121 12.32 7.27 -23.55
CA GLN A 121 11.44 8.43 -23.35
C GLN A 121 10.03 8.15 -23.87
N LEU A 122 9.06 8.85 -23.29
CA LEU A 122 7.67 8.80 -23.73
C LEU A 122 7.44 9.78 -24.90
N THR A 123 7.72 9.34 -26.12
CA THR A 123 7.50 10.12 -27.36
C THR A 123 6.02 10.29 -27.69
N SER A 124 5.69 11.24 -28.56
CA SER A 124 4.33 11.41 -29.11
C SER A 124 3.82 10.12 -29.76
N ASP A 125 4.71 9.41 -30.45
CA ASP A 125 4.39 8.18 -31.17
C ASP A 125 4.05 7.06 -30.21
N LEU A 126 4.85 6.88 -29.15
CA LEU A 126 4.58 5.89 -28.12
C LEU A 126 3.27 6.21 -27.36
N ARG A 127 3.02 7.48 -27.02
CA ARG A 127 1.73 7.90 -26.42
C ARG A 127 0.55 7.53 -27.32
N SER A 128 0.66 7.84 -28.61
CA SER A 128 -0.39 7.57 -29.59
C SER A 128 -0.62 6.06 -29.76
N GLN A 129 0.46 5.27 -29.78
CA GLN A 129 0.40 3.82 -29.84
C GLN A 129 -0.26 3.23 -28.59
N LEU A 130 0.13 3.67 -27.38
CA LEU A 130 -0.48 3.24 -26.12
C LEU A 130 -1.98 3.49 -26.13
N MET A 131 -2.42 4.71 -26.43
CA MET A 131 -3.84 5.05 -26.42
C MET A 131 -4.67 4.24 -27.43
N ARG A 132 -4.09 3.95 -28.61
CA ARG A 132 -4.77 3.21 -29.68
C ARG A 132 -4.83 1.70 -29.41
N ASP A 133 -3.72 1.13 -28.94
CA ASP A 133 -3.52 -0.32 -28.95
C ASP A 133 -3.69 -0.97 -27.56
N TYR A 134 -3.80 -0.19 -26.47
CA TYR A 134 -3.89 -0.72 -25.10
C TYR A 134 -5.04 -1.72 -24.88
N ALA A 135 -6.16 -1.56 -25.60
CA ALA A 135 -7.27 -2.50 -25.55
C ALA A 135 -6.86 -3.94 -25.92
N ALA A 136 -5.81 -4.13 -26.73
CA ALA A 136 -5.28 -5.45 -27.08
C ALA A 136 -4.56 -6.17 -25.93
N ILE A 137 -4.32 -5.49 -24.81
CA ILE A 137 -3.66 -6.00 -23.61
C ILE A 137 -4.67 -6.08 -22.43
N ARG A 138 -5.92 -5.68 -22.64
CA ARG A 138 -6.97 -5.78 -21.63
C ARG A 138 -7.44 -7.23 -21.48
N PRO A 139 -7.77 -7.71 -20.27
CA PRO A 139 -8.32 -9.05 -20.07
C PRO A 139 -9.65 -9.25 -20.79
N GLU A 140 -9.70 -10.22 -21.69
CA GLU A 140 -10.92 -10.66 -22.37
C GLU A 140 -11.61 -11.77 -21.59
N GLY A 141 -12.23 -11.40 -20.46
CA GLY A 141 -13.38 -12.12 -19.92
C GLY A 141 -13.20 -13.61 -19.59
N ASN A 142 -12.45 -13.94 -18.54
CA ASN A 142 -12.91 -14.86 -17.51
C ASN A 142 -12.06 -14.65 -16.25
N LYS A 143 -12.66 -14.15 -15.18
CA LYS A 143 -11.95 -13.85 -13.92
C LYS A 143 -11.46 -15.12 -13.20
N GLU A 144 -11.75 -16.30 -13.72
CA GLU A 144 -11.42 -17.59 -13.09
C GLU A 144 -10.07 -18.17 -13.58
N ASP A 145 -9.48 -17.65 -14.66
CA ASP A 145 -8.23 -18.15 -15.25
C ASP A 145 -6.96 -17.38 -14.79
N TYR A 146 -6.94 -16.92 -13.53
CA TYR A 146 -5.78 -16.22 -12.92
C TYR A 146 -4.46 -17.03 -12.94
N PHE A 147 -4.52 -18.33 -13.24
CA PHE A 147 -3.36 -19.22 -13.17
C PHE A 147 -2.49 -19.26 -14.44
N CYS A 148 -2.95 -18.70 -15.57
CA CYS A 148 -2.12 -18.69 -16.77
C CYS A 148 -1.19 -17.46 -16.76
N ARG A 149 0.08 -17.65 -16.40
CA ARG A 149 1.15 -16.62 -16.44
C ARG A 149 1.40 -15.96 -17.81
N TRP A 150 0.68 -16.38 -18.85
CA TRP A 150 0.75 -15.83 -20.20
C TRP A 150 -0.62 -15.36 -20.72
N SER A 151 -1.60 -15.23 -19.81
CA SER A 151 -2.90 -14.58 -20.08
C SER A 151 -2.70 -13.09 -20.36
N ASP A 152 -3.78 -12.43 -20.77
CA ASP A 152 -3.83 -10.98 -20.97
C ASP A 152 -3.26 -10.17 -19.78
N ASP A 153 -3.38 -10.70 -18.56
CA ASP A 153 -2.83 -10.08 -17.35
C ASP A 153 -1.31 -10.01 -17.35
N ALA A 154 -0.62 -11.00 -17.92
CA ALA A 154 0.84 -11.02 -17.97
C ALA A 154 1.38 -9.97 -18.95
N ALA A 155 0.79 -9.86 -20.14
CA ALA A 155 1.13 -8.80 -21.09
C ALA A 155 0.83 -7.42 -20.49
N ARG A 156 -0.27 -7.28 -19.74
CA ARG A 156 -0.61 -6.04 -19.03
C ARG A 156 0.44 -5.70 -17.98
N LEU A 157 0.79 -6.67 -17.14
CA LEU A 157 1.79 -6.50 -16.09
C LEU A 157 3.16 -6.11 -16.67
N MET A 158 3.59 -6.77 -17.75
CA MET A 158 4.85 -6.44 -18.43
C MET A 158 4.84 -5.01 -19.00
N LEU A 159 3.76 -4.61 -19.67
CA LEU A 159 3.60 -3.24 -20.15
C LEU A 159 3.66 -2.24 -18.99
N HIS A 160 2.88 -2.46 -17.94
CA HIS A 160 2.82 -1.60 -16.76
C HIS A 160 4.20 -1.45 -16.13
N ASN A 161 4.93 -2.55 -15.92
CA ASN A 161 6.29 -2.52 -15.38
C ASN A 161 7.27 -1.76 -16.27
N ASN A 162 7.17 -1.91 -17.60
CA ASN A 162 7.99 -1.13 -18.54
C ASN A 162 7.71 0.37 -18.38
N MET A 163 6.43 0.75 -18.26
CA MET A 163 6.03 2.15 -18.10
C MET A 163 6.42 2.73 -16.74
N VAL A 164 6.26 1.97 -15.64
CA VAL A 164 6.74 2.33 -14.30
C VAL A 164 8.24 2.59 -14.33
N ARG A 165 9.03 1.67 -14.92
CA ARG A 165 10.48 1.81 -15.06
C ARG A 165 10.86 3.05 -15.87
N LEU A 166 10.18 3.27 -17.00
CA LEU A 166 10.41 4.42 -17.88
C LEU A 166 10.14 5.74 -17.15
N HIS A 167 9.07 5.83 -16.37
CA HIS A 167 8.74 7.05 -15.62
C HIS A 167 9.68 7.25 -14.41
N LYS A 168 10.02 6.17 -13.67
CA LYS A 168 10.96 6.25 -12.53
C LYS A 168 12.36 6.69 -12.97
N SER A 169 12.87 6.22 -14.11
CA SER A 169 14.18 6.65 -14.63
C SER A 169 14.26 8.14 -14.98
N ARG A 170 13.10 8.82 -15.04
CA ARG A 170 12.94 10.23 -15.35
C ARG A 170 12.44 11.05 -14.15
N SER A 171 12.35 10.45 -12.96
CA SER A 171 11.78 11.06 -11.75
C SER A 171 10.32 11.54 -11.94
N GLU A 172 9.57 10.88 -12.82
CA GLU A 172 8.15 11.13 -13.10
C GLU A 172 7.28 10.23 -12.20
N ASP A 173 7.49 10.30 -10.89
CA ASP A 173 6.91 9.38 -9.89
C ASP A 173 5.38 9.33 -9.91
N ALA A 174 4.72 10.44 -10.23
CA ALA A 174 3.26 10.49 -10.33
C ALA A 174 2.72 9.63 -11.47
N GLN A 175 3.35 9.71 -12.65
CA GLN A 175 3.02 8.89 -13.80
C GLN A 175 3.39 7.44 -13.54
N ALA A 176 4.55 7.17 -12.93
CA ALA A 176 4.93 5.83 -12.52
C ALA A 176 3.85 5.20 -11.62
N MET A 177 3.38 5.93 -10.60
CA MET A 177 2.31 5.49 -9.71
C MET A 177 1.01 5.15 -10.46
N LEU A 178 0.61 5.95 -11.46
CA LEU A 178 -0.59 5.69 -12.26
C LEU A 178 -0.45 4.50 -13.22
N TRP A 179 0.79 4.08 -13.49
CA TRP A 179 1.09 2.85 -14.25
C TRP A 179 1.31 1.63 -13.37
N GLU A 180 1.33 1.77 -12.05
CA GLU A 180 1.50 0.62 -11.18
C GLU A 180 0.32 -0.35 -11.37
N PRO A 181 0.61 -1.66 -11.53
CA PRO A 181 -0.42 -2.69 -11.53
C PRO A 181 -1.27 -2.56 -10.27
N ASP A 182 -2.58 -2.70 -10.44
CA ASP A 182 -3.53 -2.64 -9.33
C ASP A 182 -3.46 -1.33 -8.51
N SER A 183 -3.02 -0.23 -9.11
CA SER A 183 -3.02 1.09 -8.46
C SER A 183 -4.40 1.51 -7.96
N SER A 184 -5.50 1.04 -8.58
CA SER A 184 -6.88 1.22 -8.08
C SER A 184 -7.20 0.44 -6.80
N GLN A 185 -6.44 -0.61 -6.49
CA GLN A 185 -6.56 -1.34 -5.23
C GLN A 185 -5.83 -0.51 -4.16
N VAL A 186 -6.45 0.56 -3.69
CA VAL A 186 -5.85 1.58 -2.78
C VAL A 186 -5.75 1.08 -1.33
N TYR A 187 -5.43 -0.20 -1.16
CA TYR A 187 -5.21 -0.83 0.13
C TYR A 187 -3.79 -0.55 0.63
N SER A 188 -3.46 -0.88 1.89
CA SER A 188 -2.17 -0.50 2.52
C SER A 188 -0.93 -1.05 1.79
N SER A 189 -1.05 -2.13 1.03
CA SER A 189 0.00 -2.73 0.18
C SER A 189 0.03 -2.20 -1.26
N SER A 190 -0.90 -1.30 -1.60
CA SER A 190 -0.92 -0.69 -2.93
C SER A 190 0.40 0.04 -3.18
N PRO A 191 0.98 -0.08 -4.38
CA PRO A 191 2.14 0.69 -4.79
C PRO A 191 2.00 2.19 -4.47
N VAL A 192 0.78 2.75 -4.56
CA VAL A 192 0.41 4.14 -4.22
C VAL A 192 0.93 4.59 -2.85
N ASN A 193 1.05 3.69 -1.88
CA ASN A 193 1.49 4.04 -0.51
C ASN A 193 3.00 4.20 -0.37
N HIS A 194 3.77 3.58 -1.26
CA HIS A 194 5.22 3.67 -1.25
C HIS A 194 5.74 4.91 -1.97
N TYR A 195 4.89 5.62 -2.72
CA TYR A 195 5.24 6.88 -3.36
C TYR A 195 5.34 8.03 -2.35
N THR A 196 5.98 9.13 -2.73
CA THR A 196 6.06 10.34 -1.89
C THR A 196 4.74 11.10 -1.88
N LEU A 197 4.48 11.93 -0.85
CA LEU A 197 3.32 12.84 -0.88
C LEU A 197 3.29 13.71 -2.13
N LYS A 198 4.48 14.12 -2.62
CA LYS A 198 4.62 14.94 -3.83
C LYS A 198 4.14 14.20 -5.08
N ALA A 199 4.44 12.91 -5.19
CA ALA A 199 3.96 12.08 -6.28
C ALA A 199 2.43 11.96 -6.24
N LEU A 200 1.81 11.78 -5.06
CA LEU A 200 0.35 11.76 -4.92
C LEU A 200 -0.28 13.10 -5.34
N GLU A 201 0.27 14.23 -4.91
CA GLU A 201 -0.22 15.56 -5.33
C GLU A 201 -0.20 15.73 -6.85
N ASN A 202 0.90 15.34 -7.48
CA ASN A 202 1.07 15.46 -8.91
C ASN A 202 0.15 14.48 -9.66
N ALA A 203 -0.04 13.27 -9.15
CA ALA A 203 -0.97 12.30 -9.71
C ALA A 203 -2.41 12.79 -9.63
N GLU A 204 -2.82 13.41 -8.52
CA GLU A 204 -4.14 14.03 -8.40
C GLU A 204 -4.35 15.11 -9.47
N LYS A 205 -3.34 15.94 -9.74
CA LYS A 205 -3.40 16.96 -10.79
C LYS A 205 -3.55 16.34 -12.19
N ILE A 206 -2.78 15.29 -12.48
CA ILE A 206 -2.88 14.53 -13.73
C ILE A 206 -4.30 13.99 -13.91
N LEU A 207 -4.87 13.35 -12.89
CA LEU A 207 -6.21 12.76 -12.94
C LEU A 207 -7.36 13.77 -13.10
N ARG A 208 -7.10 15.07 -12.85
CA ARG A 208 -8.04 16.18 -13.06
C ARG A 208 -7.81 16.92 -14.38
N ASN A 209 -6.69 16.69 -15.06
CA ASN A 209 -6.37 17.35 -16.33
C ASN A 209 -7.21 16.77 -17.48
N SER A 210 -7.53 17.60 -18.47
CA SER A 210 -8.27 17.20 -19.67
C SER A 210 -7.37 16.71 -20.82
N ASP A 211 -6.05 16.67 -20.64
CA ASP A 211 -5.13 16.16 -21.66
C ASP A 211 -5.51 14.72 -22.06
N PRO A 212 -5.51 14.38 -23.37
CA PRO A 212 -5.92 13.05 -23.83
C PRO A 212 -5.12 11.89 -23.21
N TYR A 213 -3.81 12.08 -22.98
CA TYR A 213 -2.98 11.05 -22.37
C TYR A 213 -3.25 10.93 -20.88
N ASP A 214 -3.50 12.02 -20.18
CA ASP A 214 -3.88 12.00 -18.76
C ASP A 214 -5.23 11.30 -18.54
N GLN A 215 -6.20 11.54 -19.44
CA GLN A 215 -7.47 10.79 -19.46
C GLN A 215 -7.28 9.30 -19.76
N PHE A 216 -6.27 8.96 -20.56
CA PHE A 216 -5.88 7.57 -20.78
C PHE A 216 -5.28 6.96 -19.50
N LEU A 217 -4.36 7.65 -18.81
CA LEU A 217 -3.78 7.18 -17.54
C LEU A 217 -4.84 6.96 -16.46
N LYS A 218 -5.85 7.82 -16.39
CA LYS A 218 -7.02 7.62 -15.51
C LYS A 218 -7.71 6.28 -15.77
N LYS A 219 -7.93 5.93 -17.03
CA LYS A 219 -8.55 4.65 -17.41
C LYS A 219 -7.65 3.45 -17.14
N VAL A 220 -6.34 3.60 -17.35
CA VAL A 220 -5.34 2.55 -17.13
C VAL A 220 -5.18 2.24 -15.65
N SER A 221 -4.99 3.26 -14.83
CA SER A 221 -4.83 3.14 -13.37
C SER A 221 -6.11 2.62 -12.70
N GLY A 222 -7.27 2.97 -13.23
CA GLY A 222 -8.55 2.78 -12.54
C GLY A 222 -8.71 3.69 -11.32
N LEU A 223 -7.78 4.65 -11.11
CA LEU A 223 -7.84 5.63 -10.05
C LEU A 223 -8.67 6.84 -10.48
N ASP A 224 -9.34 7.46 -9.51
CA ASP A 224 -9.90 8.80 -9.67
C ASP A 224 -9.20 9.81 -8.74
N GLY A 225 -9.35 11.09 -9.08
CA GLY A 225 -8.72 12.16 -8.32
C GLY A 225 -9.22 12.25 -6.87
N GLU A 226 -10.46 11.81 -6.59
CA GLU A 226 -11.00 11.81 -5.22
C GLU A 226 -10.34 10.76 -4.34
N THR A 227 -10.10 9.57 -4.89
CA THR A 227 -9.41 8.46 -4.23
C THR A 227 -7.98 8.86 -3.88
N VAL A 228 -7.26 9.48 -4.82
CA VAL A 228 -5.91 9.99 -4.57
C VAL A 228 -5.94 11.12 -3.54
N ALA A 229 -6.89 12.05 -3.62
CA ALA A 229 -7.03 13.14 -2.65
C ALA A 229 -7.32 12.63 -1.23
N ARG A 230 -8.19 11.62 -1.08
CA ARG A 230 -8.45 10.97 0.20
C ARG A 230 -7.19 10.33 0.77
N ARG A 231 -6.44 9.58 -0.05
CA ARG A 231 -5.21 8.93 0.42
C ARG A 231 -4.13 9.95 0.78
N LEU A 232 -4.01 11.02 0.02
CA LEU A 232 -3.13 12.14 0.34
C LEU A 232 -3.51 12.78 1.67
N GLY A 233 -4.81 12.99 1.93
CA GLY A 233 -5.32 13.50 3.21
C GLY A 233 -4.95 12.61 4.39
N SER A 234 -5.23 11.31 4.28
CA SER A 234 -4.88 10.31 5.30
C SER A 234 -3.37 10.25 5.59
N ARG A 235 -2.53 10.26 4.55
CA ARG A 235 -1.06 10.25 4.75
C ARG A 235 -0.54 11.54 5.37
N ARG A 236 -1.08 12.70 4.99
CA ARG A 236 -0.72 13.97 5.64
C ARG A 236 -1.11 14.00 7.12
N MET A 237 -2.25 13.39 7.50
CA MET A 237 -2.60 13.22 8.92
C MET A 237 -1.58 12.37 9.69
N LYS A 238 -1.08 11.27 9.07
CA LYS A 238 -0.03 10.42 9.67
C LYS A 238 1.29 11.16 9.84
N GLU A 239 1.65 12.03 8.90
CA GLU A 239 2.90 12.80 8.94
C GLU A 239 2.81 14.06 9.83
N GLY A 240 1.63 14.36 10.40
CA GLY A 240 1.42 15.56 11.23
C GLY A 240 1.17 16.85 10.46
N ASP A 241 0.98 16.79 9.14
CA ASP A 241 0.57 17.93 8.33
C ASP A 241 -0.96 18.03 8.24
N TYR A 242 -1.58 18.50 9.33
CA TYR A 242 -3.03 18.56 9.43
C TYR A 242 -3.66 19.61 8.52
N ALA A 243 -2.97 20.72 8.26
CA ALA A 243 -3.45 21.75 7.35
C ALA A 243 -3.51 21.25 5.90
N GLY A 244 -2.46 20.56 5.45
CA GLY A 244 -2.47 19.92 4.14
C GLY A 244 -3.45 18.75 4.06
N ALA A 245 -3.67 18.02 5.15
CA ALA A 245 -4.67 16.95 5.20
C ALA A 245 -6.09 17.49 4.98
N VAL A 246 -6.49 18.53 5.71
CA VAL A 246 -7.77 19.24 5.52
C VAL A 246 -7.90 19.70 4.07
N SER A 247 -6.87 20.35 3.54
CA SER A 247 -6.86 20.86 2.16
C SER A 247 -7.00 19.75 1.10
N ALA A 248 -6.53 18.53 1.39
CA ALA A 248 -6.69 17.39 0.49
C ALA A 248 -8.11 16.82 0.56
N PHE A 249 -8.65 16.63 1.76
CA PHE A 249 -10.02 16.14 1.95
C PHE A 249 -11.09 17.09 1.41
N GLU A 250 -10.85 18.40 1.44
CA GLU A 250 -11.75 19.40 0.83
C GLU A 250 -11.96 19.20 -0.67
N ARG A 251 -11.04 18.49 -1.35
CA ARG A 251 -11.13 18.18 -2.78
C ARG A 251 -11.95 16.92 -3.10
N VAL A 252 -12.50 16.26 -2.07
CA VAL A 252 -13.39 15.09 -2.17
C VAL A 252 -14.84 15.55 -1.94
N ASP A 253 -15.81 15.02 -2.70
CA ASP A 253 -17.25 15.25 -2.44
C ASP A 253 -17.59 14.95 -0.98
N ALA A 254 -18.31 15.86 -0.32
CA ALA A 254 -18.62 15.76 1.10
C ALA A 254 -19.31 14.43 1.49
N ARG A 255 -20.12 13.86 0.59
CA ARG A 255 -20.82 12.57 0.80
C ARG A 255 -19.89 11.37 0.79
N LYS A 256 -18.69 11.50 0.21
CA LYS A 256 -17.67 10.45 0.13
C LYS A 256 -16.58 10.59 1.19
N ARG A 257 -16.56 11.70 1.95
CA ARG A 257 -15.59 11.92 3.03
C ARG A 257 -15.81 11.00 4.22
N SER A 258 -17.01 10.46 4.39
CA SER A 258 -17.42 9.61 5.51
C SER A 258 -17.07 8.13 5.39
N GLU A 259 -16.45 7.71 4.28
CA GLU A 259 -16.07 6.32 4.07
C GLU A 259 -14.92 5.92 5.01
N MET A 260 -15.27 5.21 6.09
CA MET A 260 -14.35 4.67 7.09
C MET A 260 -14.95 3.40 7.70
N TYR A 261 -14.09 2.42 8.02
CA TYR A 261 -14.51 1.23 8.75
C TYR A 261 -14.65 1.54 10.24
N TYR A 262 -15.77 1.18 10.85
CA TYR A 262 -15.98 1.31 12.30
C TYR A 262 -15.95 -0.06 12.94
N ASP A 263 -14.99 -0.30 13.82
CA ASP A 263 -14.97 -1.49 14.65
C ASP A 263 -15.99 -1.35 15.79
N SER A 264 -16.78 -2.40 16.06
CA SER A 264 -17.72 -2.41 17.19
C SER A 264 -17.03 -2.25 18.56
N ARG A 265 -15.71 -2.44 18.62
CA ARG A 265 -14.88 -2.25 19.82
C ARG A 265 -14.52 -0.78 20.08
N ILE A 266 -14.76 0.14 19.13
CA ILE A 266 -14.53 1.57 19.35
C ILE A 266 -15.49 2.04 20.44
N SER A 267 -14.93 2.37 21.60
CA SER A 267 -15.69 2.79 22.78
C SER A 267 -15.39 4.23 23.23
N SER A 268 -14.45 4.90 22.57
CA SER A 268 -14.03 6.27 22.85
C SER A 268 -13.69 7.02 21.56
N GLY A 269 -13.70 8.36 21.61
CA GLY A 269 -13.36 9.22 20.49
C GLY A 269 -11.89 9.13 20.08
N PRO A 270 -11.53 9.60 18.87
CA PRO A 270 -10.14 9.53 18.39
C PRO A 270 -9.19 10.36 19.24
N PHE A 271 -9.70 11.39 19.94
CA PHE A 271 -8.92 12.28 20.79
C PHE A 271 -8.96 11.88 22.27
N ASP A 272 -9.53 10.74 22.62
CA ASP A 272 -9.74 10.33 24.01
C ASP A 272 -8.80 9.21 24.42
N ASN A 273 -8.55 9.10 25.73
CA ASN A 273 -7.66 8.08 26.23
C ASN A 273 -8.36 6.71 26.19
N PRO A 274 -7.89 5.75 25.37
CA PRO A 274 -8.58 4.47 25.17
C PRO A 274 -8.59 3.58 26.42
N TYR A 275 -7.78 3.89 27.43
CA TYR A 275 -7.69 3.15 28.68
C TYR A 275 -8.57 3.71 29.81
N LYS A 276 -9.19 4.88 29.60
CA LYS A 276 -9.93 5.60 30.64
C LYS A 276 -11.29 6.09 30.14
N ASP A 277 -11.27 6.73 28.99
CA ASP A 277 -12.39 7.53 28.53
C ASP A 277 -13.36 6.67 27.71
N LYS A 278 -14.60 7.13 27.64
CA LYS A 278 -15.65 6.57 26.77
C LYS A 278 -16.28 7.71 25.99
N PHE A 279 -17.03 7.39 24.94
CA PHE A 279 -17.87 8.39 24.29
C PHE A 279 -18.76 9.10 25.31
N ILE A 280 -18.85 10.41 25.18
CA ILE A 280 -19.84 11.20 25.88
C ILE A 280 -21.24 10.85 25.37
N GLU A 281 -22.27 11.11 26.19
CA GLU A 281 -23.65 10.82 25.81
C GLU A 281 -24.02 11.49 24.49
N GLY A 282 -24.58 10.72 23.56
CA GLY A 282 -24.96 11.18 22.22
C GLY A 282 -23.85 11.10 21.17
N GLU A 283 -22.58 10.88 21.57
CA GLU A 283 -21.51 10.59 20.62
C GLU A 283 -21.40 9.09 20.31
N SER A 284 -20.91 8.81 19.11
CA SER A 284 -20.67 7.46 18.61
C SER A 284 -19.56 7.49 17.56
N PRO A 285 -19.02 6.33 17.14
CA PRO A 285 -18.00 6.29 16.09
C PRO A 285 -18.44 7.03 14.82
N ALA A 286 -19.71 6.91 14.42
CA ALA A 286 -20.30 7.57 13.25
C ALA A 286 -20.32 9.12 13.32
N SER A 287 -20.01 9.71 14.48
CA SER A 287 -19.89 11.17 14.64
C SER A 287 -18.64 11.72 13.95
N TYR A 288 -17.65 10.86 13.75
CA TYR A 288 -16.34 11.18 13.21
C TYR A 288 -16.17 10.63 11.81
N ASP A 289 -15.44 11.37 10.98
CA ASP A 289 -14.94 10.90 9.69
C ASP A 289 -13.51 11.45 9.49
N PRO A 290 -12.73 10.92 8.53
CA PRO A 290 -11.36 11.37 8.30
C PRO A 290 -11.22 12.90 8.13
N TYR A 291 -12.18 13.57 7.50
CA TYR A 291 -12.16 15.02 7.32
C TYR A 291 -12.36 15.76 8.64
N LYS A 292 -13.38 15.40 9.43
CA LYS A 292 -13.65 15.99 10.75
C LYS A 292 -12.47 15.78 11.70
N ILE A 293 -11.86 14.59 11.67
CA ILE A 293 -10.65 14.29 12.44
C ILE A 293 -9.51 15.22 12.01
N ALA A 294 -9.27 15.38 10.70
CA ALA A 294 -8.24 16.29 10.18
C ALA A 294 -8.47 17.75 10.61
N VAL A 295 -9.73 18.23 10.56
CA VAL A 295 -10.10 19.59 10.99
C VAL A 295 -9.80 19.80 12.47
N HIS A 296 -10.18 18.84 13.31
CA HIS A 296 -9.93 18.92 14.75
C HIS A 296 -8.42 18.85 15.07
N LEU A 297 -7.67 17.98 14.38
CA LEU A 297 -6.20 17.92 14.50
C LEU A 297 -5.53 19.25 14.12
N LYS A 298 -5.99 19.91 13.06
CA LYS A 298 -5.50 21.22 12.63
C LYS A 298 -5.72 22.28 13.71
N ASP A 299 -6.91 22.32 14.31
CA ASP A 299 -7.24 23.26 15.41
C ASP A 299 -6.38 22.97 16.66
N LEU A 300 -6.20 21.70 17.03
CA LEU A 300 -5.31 21.32 18.13
C LEU A 300 -3.85 21.71 17.86
N ASP A 301 -3.33 21.51 16.65
CA ASP A 301 -1.97 21.91 16.30
C ASP A 301 -1.78 23.43 16.36
N GLN A 302 -2.78 24.21 15.95
CA GLN A 302 -2.77 25.66 16.15
C GLN A 302 -2.72 26.01 17.65
N LYS A 303 -3.59 25.42 18.47
CA LYS A 303 -3.61 25.63 19.93
C LYS A 303 -2.29 25.22 20.59
N ALA A 304 -1.68 24.13 20.15
CA ALA A 304 -0.40 23.64 20.66
C ALA A 304 0.78 24.58 20.35
N ARG A 305 0.70 25.32 19.23
CA ARG A 305 1.73 26.28 18.82
C ARG A 305 1.57 27.66 19.47
N SER A 306 0.34 28.14 19.66
CA SER A 306 0.10 29.54 20.06
C SER A 306 -0.69 29.74 21.36
N GLY A 307 -1.18 28.67 22.00
CA GLY A 307 -1.96 28.78 23.24
C GLY A 307 -1.12 29.12 24.49
N PRO A 308 -1.76 29.44 25.63
CA PRO A 308 -1.10 29.45 26.93
C PRO A 308 -0.56 28.06 27.31
N SER A 309 0.35 27.98 28.28
CA SER A 309 1.06 26.75 28.68
C SER A 309 0.13 25.54 28.87
N ASP A 310 -0.91 25.69 29.70
CA ASP A 310 -1.84 24.60 30.02
C ASP A 310 -2.66 24.17 28.79
N GLN A 311 -3.08 25.14 27.97
CA GLN A 311 -3.79 24.84 26.73
C GLN A 311 -2.88 24.11 25.73
N ARG A 312 -1.60 24.50 25.64
CA ARG A 312 -0.61 23.83 24.80
C ARG A 312 -0.37 22.40 25.28
N ALA A 313 -0.23 22.20 26.59
CA ALA A 313 -0.06 20.88 27.17
C ALA A 313 -1.24 19.97 26.83
N GLN A 314 -2.48 20.44 27.01
CA GLN A 314 -3.69 19.70 26.65
C GLN A 314 -3.79 19.44 25.16
N ALA A 315 -3.47 20.43 24.32
CA ALA A 315 -3.51 20.27 22.87
C ALA A 315 -2.49 19.22 22.39
N PHE A 316 -1.26 19.25 22.90
CA PHE A 316 -0.27 18.22 22.62
C PHE A 316 -0.70 16.84 23.12
N TYR A 317 -1.32 16.75 24.29
CA TYR A 317 -1.85 15.48 24.78
C TYR A 317 -2.90 14.89 23.83
N LYS A 318 -3.88 15.71 23.42
CA LYS A 318 -4.94 15.31 22.48
C LYS A 318 -4.40 14.96 21.08
N LEU A 319 -3.36 15.65 20.59
CA LEU A 319 -2.65 15.28 19.37
C LEU A 319 -1.96 13.91 19.51
N GLY A 320 -1.29 13.66 20.64
CA GLY A 320 -0.67 12.38 20.93
C GLY A 320 -1.67 11.23 20.99
N LEU A 321 -2.81 11.45 21.67
CA LEU A 321 -3.91 10.48 21.71
C LEU A 321 -4.45 10.15 20.32
N ALA A 322 -4.69 11.16 19.49
CA ALA A 322 -5.16 10.95 18.13
C ALA A 322 -4.18 10.15 17.28
N GLN A 323 -2.88 10.46 17.35
CA GLN A 323 -1.86 9.70 16.61
C GLN A 323 -1.76 8.25 17.11
N PHE A 324 -1.84 8.02 18.42
CA PHE A 324 -1.90 6.67 18.97
C PHE A 324 -3.16 5.92 18.51
N ASN A 325 -4.33 6.54 18.61
CA ASN A 325 -5.60 5.92 18.27
C ASN A 325 -5.73 5.65 16.76
N MET A 326 -5.11 6.47 15.91
CA MET A 326 -5.03 6.26 14.46
C MET A 326 -3.90 5.31 14.04
N SER A 327 -3.03 4.89 14.96
CA SER A 327 -2.02 3.87 14.67
C SER A 327 -2.65 2.49 14.53
N HIS A 328 -1.87 1.52 14.05
CA HIS A 328 -2.29 0.12 13.96
C HIS A 328 -2.81 -0.44 15.30
N PHE A 329 -2.29 0.04 16.43
CA PHE A 329 -2.65 -0.43 17.77
C PHE A 329 -3.88 0.27 18.35
N GLY A 330 -4.37 1.31 17.69
CA GLY A 330 -5.53 2.07 18.11
C GLY A 330 -6.81 1.63 17.43
N ASN A 331 -7.95 2.08 17.96
CA ASN A 331 -9.27 1.71 17.42
C ASN A 331 -9.71 2.57 16.22
N TRP A 332 -8.93 3.60 15.86
CA TRP A 332 -9.22 4.58 14.81
C TRP A 332 -8.25 4.49 13.62
N TRP A 333 -7.55 3.36 13.47
CA TRP A 333 -6.62 3.09 12.36
C TRP A 333 -7.27 3.34 10.98
N SER A 334 -8.56 3.07 10.87
CA SER A 334 -9.34 3.20 9.64
C SER A 334 -9.44 4.65 9.11
N ALA A 335 -9.17 5.64 9.95
CA ALA A 335 -9.14 7.05 9.56
C ALA A 335 -7.97 7.40 8.64
N VAL A 336 -6.88 6.64 8.77
CA VAL A 336 -5.62 6.87 8.03
C VAL A 336 -5.19 5.70 7.17
N ASP A 337 -5.72 4.49 7.40
CA ASP A 337 -5.50 3.29 6.57
C ASP A 337 -6.82 2.60 6.26
N THR A 338 -6.97 2.10 5.04
CA THR A 338 -8.26 1.56 4.58
C THR A 338 -8.32 0.04 4.52
N ASP A 339 -7.28 -0.68 4.98
CA ASP A 339 -7.27 -2.15 4.95
C ASP A 339 -6.88 -2.78 6.29
N TRP A 340 -7.66 -3.79 6.69
CA TRP A 340 -7.58 -4.53 7.94
C TRP A 340 -6.58 -5.70 7.87
N SER A 341 -6.22 -6.18 6.68
CA SER A 341 -5.67 -7.53 6.50
C SER A 341 -4.27 -7.66 5.91
N ILE A 342 -3.58 -6.56 5.60
CA ILE A 342 -2.25 -6.61 4.99
C ILE A 342 -1.15 -6.29 6.00
N TYR A 343 -0.94 -7.29 6.84
CA TYR A 343 0.32 -7.84 7.30
C TYR A 343 1.62 -7.10 6.87
N TYR A 344 2.33 -6.56 7.87
CA TYR A 344 3.77 -6.77 8.13
C TYR A 344 4.89 -5.79 7.73
N ASP A 345 4.71 -4.71 6.96
CA ASP A 345 5.89 -3.85 6.66
C ASP A 345 6.11 -2.66 7.60
N TYR A 346 5.07 -2.20 8.30
CA TYR A 346 5.16 -1.08 9.26
C TYR A 346 4.88 -1.46 10.73
N SER A 347 4.10 -2.52 11.00
CA SER A 347 3.66 -2.90 12.36
C SER A 347 4.68 -3.73 13.14
N ASP A 348 5.63 -4.37 12.46
CA ASP A 348 6.47 -5.43 13.06
C ASP A 348 7.95 -5.07 13.09
N LYS A 349 8.25 -3.82 12.78
CA LYS A 349 9.59 -3.24 12.94
C LYS A 349 9.48 -2.12 13.97
N PRO A 350 10.35 -2.11 15.00
CA PRO A 350 10.44 -1.01 15.94
C PRO A 350 10.46 0.35 15.23
N GLY A 351 9.67 1.30 15.74
CA GLY A 351 9.70 2.67 15.26
C GLY A 351 8.68 3.00 14.17
N ASP A 352 7.43 2.53 14.31
CA ASP A 352 6.27 3.06 13.57
C ASP A 352 6.32 4.61 13.64
N PRO A 353 6.43 5.30 12.48
CA PRO A 353 6.47 6.76 12.44
C PRO A 353 5.31 7.43 13.17
N GLN A 354 4.14 6.79 13.20
CA GLN A 354 2.95 7.34 13.83
C GLN A 354 3.01 7.24 15.36
N LEU A 355 3.46 6.10 15.91
CA LEU A 355 3.71 5.97 17.34
C LEU A 355 4.83 6.91 17.82
N ARG A 356 5.88 7.10 17.00
CA ARG A 356 6.94 8.06 17.28
C ARG A 356 6.42 9.49 17.33
N LEU A 357 5.53 9.86 16.42
CA LEU A 357 4.87 11.16 16.41
C LEU A 357 3.96 11.33 17.65
N ALA A 358 3.18 10.31 18.00
CA ALA A 358 2.36 10.30 19.21
C ALA A 358 3.20 10.54 20.47
N ARG A 359 4.30 9.79 20.63
CA ARG A 359 5.26 9.95 21.72
C ARG A 359 5.84 11.36 21.78
N THR A 360 6.25 11.91 20.63
CA THR A 360 6.78 13.27 20.53
C THR A 360 5.78 14.29 21.06
N TYR A 361 4.49 14.11 20.77
CA TYR A 361 3.45 14.99 21.30
C TYR A 361 3.25 14.82 22.80
N PHE A 362 3.26 13.61 23.34
CA PHE A 362 3.18 13.40 24.80
C PHE A 362 4.35 14.03 25.55
N GLU A 363 5.58 13.92 25.02
CA GLU A 363 6.75 14.57 25.59
C GLU A 363 6.63 16.10 25.57
N LYS A 364 6.13 16.67 24.46
CA LYS A 364 5.83 18.11 24.37
C LYS A 364 4.73 18.54 25.33
N SER A 365 3.73 17.69 25.58
CA SER A 365 2.67 17.95 26.56
C SER A 365 3.23 18.09 27.96
N ILE A 366 4.09 17.14 28.39
CA ILE A 366 4.78 17.18 29.68
C ILE A 366 5.65 18.43 29.80
N ALA A 367 6.39 18.79 28.74
CA ALA A 367 7.24 19.97 28.75
C ALA A 367 6.47 21.30 28.81
N ALA A 368 5.21 21.33 28.34
CA ALA A 368 4.40 22.53 28.24
C ALA A 368 3.52 22.78 29.48
N GLY A 369 3.26 21.78 30.33
CA GLY A 369 2.30 21.90 31.44
C GLY A 369 2.86 21.46 32.78
N ALA A 370 2.23 21.92 33.86
CA ALA A 370 2.55 21.52 35.24
C ALA A 370 1.47 20.62 35.87
N ASP A 371 0.39 20.31 35.15
CA ASP A 371 -0.68 19.45 35.64
C ASP A 371 -0.16 18.01 35.82
N ARG A 372 -0.04 17.59 37.08
CA ARG A 372 0.46 16.26 37.47
C ARG A 372 -0.41 15.12 36.94
N ASN A 373 -1.72 15.34 36.82
CA ASN A 373 -2.64 14.31 36.36
C ASN A 373 -2.49 14.09 34.84
N LEU A 374 -2.33 15.17 34.09
CA LEU A 374 -1.99 15.15 32.68
C LEU A 374 -0.61 14.55 32.47
N GLU A 375 0.38 14.87 33.31
CA GLU A 375 1.70 14.24 33.28
C GLU A 375 1.60 12.72 33.46
N ALA A 376 0.82 12.24 34.44
CA ALA A 376 0.60 10.82 34.66
C ALA A 376 -0.01 10.15 33.41
N ALA A 377 -1.01 10.78 32.79
CA ALA A 377 -1.62 10.27 31.56
C ALA A 377 -0.63 10.20 30.39
N ASN A 378 0.17 11.25 30.17
CA ASN A 378 1.21 11.26 29.13
C ASN A 378 2.26 10.18 29.35
N ARG A 379 2.78 10.05 30.57
CA ARG A 379 3.81 9.05 30.91
C ARG A 379 3.32 7.63 30.72
N PHE A 380 2.07 7.37 31.10
CA PHE A 380 1.44 6.07 30.85
C PHE A 380 1.38 5.77 29.34
N MET A 381 0.95 6.73 28.52
CA MET A 381 0.91 6.54 27.07
C MET A 381 2.31 6.33 26.45
N ILE A 382 3.34 7.06 26.89
CA ILE A 382 4.72 6.84 26.44
C ILE A 382 5.21 5.44 26.82
N ALA A 383 4.88 4.97 28.03
CA ALA A 383 5.21 3.63 28.48
C ALA A 383 4.52 2.55 27.62
N SER A 384 3.24 2.74 27.31
CA SER A 384 2.47 1.84 26.42
C SER A 384 3.06 1.80 25.01
N ILE A 385 3.39 2.96 24.42
CA ILE A 385 4.07 3.02 23.11
C ILE A 385 5.41 2.28 23.15
N SER A 386 6.19 2.49 24.21
CA SER A 386 7.51 1.85 24.34
C SER A 386 7.41 0.33 24.41
N TYR A 387 6.36 -0.21 25.03
CA TYR A 387 6.09 -1.65 25.01
C TYR A 387 5.80 -2.12 23.58
N LEU A 388 4.86 -1.46 22.88
CA LEU A 388 4.46 -1.82 21.52
C LEU A 388 5.63 -1.76 20.52
N ASP A 389 6.51 -0.76 20.66
CA ASP A 389 7.72 -0.62 19.83
C ASP A 389 8.79 -1.70 20.12
N SER A 390 8.76 -2.32 21.30
CA SER A 390 9.81 -3.23 21.78
C SER A 390 9.41 -4.70 21.84
N ALA A 391 8.10 -4.99 21.82
CA ALA A 391 7.59 -6.34 21.99
C ALA A 391 8.01 -7.18 20.78
N GLU A 392 8.74 -8.27 21.02
CA GLU A 392 8.98 -9.28 19.98
C GLU A 392 7.62 -9.86 19.57
N GLN A 393 7.16 -9.50 18.38
CA GLN A 393 5.91 -10.02 17.82
C GLN A 393 6.24 -11.29 17.03
N GLY A 394 5.97 -12.44 17.64
CA GLY A 394 6.14 -13.76 17.03
C GLY A 394 5.36 -14.82 17.80
N TRP A 395 4.92 -15.87 17.10
CA TRP A 395 4.19 -17.00 17.71
C TRP A 395 5.02 -17.73 18.79
N ASP A 396 6.35 -17.58 18.74
CA ASP A 396 7.32 -18.15 19.68
C ASP A 396 7.85 -17.14 20.71
N SER A 397 7.23 -15.96 20.86
CA SER A 397 7.68 -14.99 21.86
C SER A 397 7.66 -15.63 23.26
N ALA A 398 8.79 -15.63 23.95
CA ALA A 398 8.90 -16.19 25.29
C ALA A 398 7.79 -15.63 26.20
N SER A 399 7.25 -16.46 27.08
CA SER A 399 6.19 -16.07 28.03
C SER A 399 6.62 -14.97 29.03
N GLU A 400 7.90 -14.61 29.03
CA GLU A 400 8.46 -13.56 29.87
C GLU A 400 8.39 -12.21 29.16
N VAL A 401 7.49 -11.34 29.64
CA VAL A 401 7.40 -9.97 29.13
C VAL A 401 8.55 -9.15 29.72
N ASN A 402 9.60 -8.95 28.92
CA ASN A 402 10.67 -8.03 29.24
C ASN A 402 10.25 -6.59 28.95
N LEU A 403 10.22 -5.74 29.98
CA LEU A 403 9.91 -4.31 29.81
C LEU A 403 11.05 -3.59 29.10
N ALA A 404 10.72 -2.75 28.11
CA ALA A 404 11.68 -1.86 27.49
C ALA A 404 12.32 -0.90 28.50
N GLU A 405 13.56 -0.49 28.26
CA GLU A 405 14.25 0.50 29.12
C GLU A 405 13.47 1.82 29.24
N GLU A 406 12.86 2.28 28.15
CA GLU A 406 12.02 3.47 28.21
C GLU A 406 10.76 3.25 29.05
N GLN A 407 10.14 2.08 28.95
CA GLN A 407 8.97 1.72 29.75
C GLN A 407 9.30 1.74 31.25
N LYS A 408 10.44 1.15 31.65
CA LYS A 408 10.93 1.19 33.03
C LYS A 408 11.11 2.63 33.53
N LYS A 409 11.74 3.50 32.72
CA LYS A 409 11.94 4.92 33.06
C LYS A 409 10.62 5.65 33.28
N GLN A 410 9.63 5.43 32.41
CA GLN A 410 8.33 6.07 32.56
C GLN A 410 7.57 5.53 33.78
N PHE A 411 7.65 4.22 34.04
CA PHE A 411 7.04 3.60 35.22
C PHE A 411 7.65 4.11 36.55
N GLN A 412 8.97 4.30 36.61
CA GLN A 412 9.62 4.93 37.77
C GLN A 412 9.05 6.34 38.03
N LYS A 413 8.90 7.14 36.97
CA LYS A 413 8.32 8.49 37.09
C LYS A 413 6.84 8.47 37.45
N LEU A 414 6.07 7.49 36.97
CA LEU A 414 4.67 7.30 37.38
C LEU A 414 4.53 7.01 38.88
N GLY A 415 5.52 6.34 39.49
CA GLY A 415 5.56 6.11 40.94
C GLY A 415 5.67 7.39 41.78
N THR A 416 6.00 8.54 41.19
CA THR A 416 5.98 9.84 41.91
C THR A 416 4.65 10.58 41.76
N LEU A 417 3.70 10.01 41.02
CA LEU A 417 2.40 10.59 40.65
C LEU A 417 1.22 9.77 41.21
N GLU A 418 1.45 8.96 42.26
CA GLU A 418 0.44 8.04 42.82
C GLU A 418 -0.80 8.73 43.41
N ASP A 419 -0.65 10.01 43.74
CA ASP A 419 -1.68 10.87 44.29
C ASP A 419 -2.72 11.30 43.24
N THR A 420 -2.37 11.26 41.95
CA THR A 420 -3.21 11.69 40.83
C THR A 420 -4.42 10.78 40.62
N SER A 421 -5.51 11.31 40.07
CA SER A 421 -6.72 10.52 39.78
C SER A 421 -6.47 9.51 38.66
N PHE A 422 -5.75 9.91 37.62
CA PHE A 422 -5.38 9.03 36.50
C PHE A 422 -4.58 7.83 36.99
N TYR A 423 -3.63 8.02 37.91
CA TYR A 423 -2.89 6.90 38.48
C TYR A 423 -3.80 5.90 39.20
N LYS A 424 -4.71 6.41 40.03
CA LYS A 424 -5.62 5.59 40.82
C LYS A 424 -6.59 4.79 39.95
N GLU A 425 -7.07 5.38 38.86
CA GLU A 425 -8.08 4.80 37.97
C GLU A 425 -7.47 3.84 36.93
N VAL A 426 -6.33 4.19 36.34
CA VAL A 426 -5.79 3.48 35.15
C VAL A 426 -4.51 2.72 35.49
N ILE A 427 -3.58 3.39 36.17
CA ILE A 427 -2.22 2.83 36.36
C ILE A 427 -2.25 1.69 37.38
N ARG A 428 -3.04 1.80 38.45
CA ARG A 428 -3.19 0.74 39.47
C ARG A 428 -3.81 -0.54 38.91
N SER A 429 -4.60 -0.47 37.84
CA SER A 429 -5.15 -1.66 37.18
C SER A 429 -4.24 -2.25 36.10
N CYS A 430 -3.12 -1.59 35.77
CA CYS A 430 -2.17 -2.08 34.76
C CYS A 430 -1.30 -3.20 35.32
N SER A 431 -1.50 -4.44 34.85
CA SER A 431 -0.74 -5.61 35.29
C SER A 431 0.78 -5.47 35.06
N TYR A 432 1.21 -4.90 33.93
CA TYR A 432 2.62 -4.65 33.63
C TYR A 432 3.26 -3.71 34.65
N TYR A 433 2.57 -2.62 34.98
CA TYR A 433 3.05 -1.67 35.97
C TYR A 433 3.10 -2.29 37.38
N MET A 434 2.08 -3.05 37.75
CA MET A 434 2.02 -3.70 39.06
C MET A 434 3.09 -4.80 39.21
N ASN A 435 3.45 -5.48 38.13
CA ASN A 435 4.56 -6.44 38.13
C ASN A 435 5.93 -5.74 38.20
N PHE A 436 6.11 -4.61 37.52
CA PHE A 436 7.34 -3.81 37.61
C PHE A 436 7.65 -3.31 39.03
N ARG A 437 6.61 -3.11 39.85
CA ARG A 437 6.71 -2.56 41.20
C ARG A 437 7.04 -3.58 42.30
N LYS A 438 6.91 -4.87 42.01
CA LYS A 438 7.28 -5.95 42.92
C LYS A 438 8.79 -6.17 42.88
#